data_AF-A0A2V6X6E9-F1
#
_entry.id   AF-A0A2V6X6E9-F1
#
_cell.length_a   1.000
_cell.length_b   1.000
_cell.length_c   1.000
_cell.angle_alpha   90.00
_cell.angle_beta   90.00
_cell.angle_gamma   90.00
#
_symmetry.space_group_name_H-M   'P 1'
#
loop_
_entity.id
_entity.type
_entity.pdbx_description
1 polymer ?
#
loop_
_entity_poly.entity_id
_entity_poly.type
_entity_poly.pdbx_seq_one_letter_code
_entity_poly.pdbx_strand_id
1 'polypeptide(L)'
;MKNHVPGVLVVLAVVFAAVPGSAGPEKIAFPANYKDHVLYATVDRYDNKQYRELYGTAEGVKAAREGKPIPSGTVLTLVQYKAQVDAAGNPVKDVNGRFIKGDMVGITVMEKRTGWGTEYPDDIRNGEWEYSAFGADQKFNDKANYKACFQCHKPHAKQDFVISLARLAGKAPGGPVAMKTSPNDVGISGFAFGPGQVTVAAGQYVTWTNGDDSPHQVTLTQSQERSAVLLKGQSHTRAFAAPGVYDYSCGLHPNMKGSVEVK
;
A
#
# COMPACT_ATOMS: atom_id res chain seq x y z
N MET A 1 -62.65 -25.90 32.68
CA MET A 1 -62.68 -25.18 31.39
C MET A 1 -62.30 -23.73 31.62
N LYS A 2 -61.04 -23.36 31.36
CA LYS A 2 -60.60 -21.95 31.31
C LYS A 2 -59.87 -21.80 29.98
N ASN A 3 -60.44 -20.99 29.10
CA ASN A 3 -59.99 -20.77 27.73
C ASN A 3 -58.66 -20.00 27.74
N HIS A 4 -57.64 -20.55 27.08
CA HIS A 4 -56.45 -19.83 26.69
C HIS A 4 -56.72 -19.09 25.38
N VAL A 5 -56.52 -17.78 25.38
CA VAL A 5 -56.34 -16.98 24.16
C VAL A 5 -54.84 -16.76 24.00
N PRO A 6 -54.19 -17.19 22.91
CA PRO A 6 -52.78 -16.88 22.69
C PRO A 6 -52.68 -15.44 22.16
N GLY A 7 -51.96 -14.59 22.89
CA GLY A 7 -51.56 -13.27 22.40
C GLY A 7 -50.52 -13.43 21.31
N VAL A 8 -50.82 -12.92 20.12
CA VAL A 8 -49.86 -12.82 19.02
C VAL A 8 -48.85 -11.73 19.36
N LEU A 9 -47.61 -12.12 19.62
CA LEU A 9 -46.49 -11.18 19.75
C LEU A 9 -46.08 -10.73 18.34
N VAL A 10 -46.47 -9.52 17.94
CA VAL A 10 -45.97 -8.89 16.72
C VAL A 10 -44.57 -8.38 17.01
N VAL A 11 -43.54 -9.13 16.61
CA VAL A 11 -42.17 -8.64 16.58
C VAL A 11 -42.06 -7.71 15.36
N LEU A 12 -42.16 -6.39 15.59
CA LEU A 12 -41.77 -5.40 14.60
C LEU A 12 -40.25 -5.50 14.42
N ALA A 13 -39.82 -6.23 13.40
CA ALA A 13 -38.47 -6.15 12.90
C ALA A 13 -38.30 -4.77 12.25
N VAL A 14 -37.66 -3.85 12.96
CA VAL A 14 -37.17 -2.60 12.37
C VAL A 14 -36.00 -2.98 11.45
N VAL A 15 -36.30 -3.21 10.18
CA VAL A 15 -35.28 -3.29 9.13
C VAL A 15 -34.76 -1.86 8.94
N PHE A 16 -33.60 -1.56 9.53
CA PHE A 16 -32.82 -0.40 9.09
C PHE A 16 -32.38 -0.69 7.66
N ALA A 17 -33.10 -0.14 6.68
CA ALA A 17 -32.55 0.00 5.35
C ALA A 17 -31.33 0.92 5.49
N ALA A 18 -30.13 0.36 5.32
CA ALA A 18 -28.94 1.16 5.17
C ALA A 18 -29.16 2.04 3.93
N VAL A 19 -29.38 3.33 4.16
CA VAL A 19 -29.29 4.30 3.07
C VAL A 19 -27.85 4.17 2.57
N PRO A 20 -27.62 3.82 1.29
CA PRO A 20 -26.27 3.77 0.76
C PRO A 20 -25.68 5.17 0.92
N GLY A 21 -24.80 5.33 1.90
CA GLY A 21 -24.05 6.56 2.05
C GLY A 21 -23.22 6.71 0.79
N SER A 22 -23.39 7.81 0.08
CA SER A 22 -22.52 8.13 -1.05
C SER A 22 -21.07 8.05 -0.54
N ALA A 23 -20.22 7.38 -1.28
CA ALA A 23 -18.79 7.38 -1.09
C ALA A 23 -18.21 8.74 -1.51
N GLY A 24 -16.96 8.97 -1.09
CA GLY A 24 -16.29 10.24 -1.30
C GLY A 24 -15.26 10.52 -0.19
N PRO A 25 -14.17 11.24 -0.51
CA PRO A 25 -13.10 11.53 0.43
C PRO A 25 -13.56 12.33 1.66
N GLU A 26 -14.60 13.14 1.53
CA GLU A 26 -15.19 13.95 2.60
C GLU A 26 -16.03 13.15 3.60
N LYS A 27 -16.36 11.89 3.29
CA LYS A 27 -17.19 11.02 4.12
C LYS A 27 -16.39 10.24 5.16
N ILE A 28 -15.09 10.11 4.94
CA ILE A 28 -14.17 9.61 5.96
C ILE A 28 -13.95 10.73 6.96
N ALA A 29 -14.34 10.51 8.21
CA ALA A 29 -14.07 11.43 9.30
C ALA A 29 -12.58 11.40 9.69
N PHE A 30 -12.07 12.50 10.23
CA PHE A 30 -10.74 12.50 10.83
C PHE A 30 -10.68 11.44 11.94
N PRO A 31 -9.74 10.47 11.89
CA PRO A 31 -9.72 9.35 12.83
C PRO A 31 -9.09 9.78 14.15
N ALA A 32 -9.76 10.60 14.95
CA ALA A 32 -9.19 11.20 16.17
C ALA A 32 -8.59 10.16 17.16
N ASN A 33 -9.09 8.93 17.14
CA ASN A 33 -8.66 7.81 17.96
C ASN A 33 -7.64 6.88 17.28
N TYR A 34 -6.98 7.28 16.18
CA TYR A 34 -6.03 6.41 15.46
C TYR A 34 -4.89 5.90 16.34
N LYS A 35 -4.54 6.62 17.42
CA LYS A 35 -3.49 6.21 18.36
C LYS A 35 -3.90 5.03 19.24
N ASP A 36 -5.20 4.78 19.39
CA ASP A 36 -5.74 3.62 20.09
C ASP A 36 -5.82 2.39 19.18
N HIS A 37 -5.64 2.59 17.87
CA HIS A 37 -5.59 1.51 16.89
C HIS A 37 -4.22 0.83 16.93
N VAL A 38 -4.12 -0.35 16.32
CA VAL A 38 -2.87 -1.12 16.33
C VAL A 38 -1.86 -0.47 15.38
N LEU A 39 -0.74 0.03 15.91
CA LEU A 39 0.44 0.36 15.11
C LEU A 39 1.03 -0.94 14.55
N TYR A 40 0.73 -1.25 13.29
CA TYR A 40 1.14 -2.51 12.67
C TYR A 40 2.42 -2.38 11.85
N ALA A 41 2.81 -1.16 11.47
CA ALA A 41 4.08 -0.94 10.78
C ALA A 41 4.60 0.48 10.98
N THR A 42 5.91 0.59 10.90
CA THR A 42 6.60 1.87 10.73
C THR A 42 7.48 1.76 9.48
N VAL A 43 7.48 2.79 8.63
CA VAL A 43 8.17 2.78 7.34
C VAL A 43 8.98 4.07 7.20
N ASP A 44 10.26 3.93 6.87
CA ASP A 44 11.11 5.06 6.51
C ASP A 44 11.08 5.25 4.99
N ARG A 45 10.81 6.48 4.55
CA ARG A 45 10.76 6.88 3.16
C ARG A 45 11.97 7.75 2.86
N TYR A 46 13.01 7.10 2.37
CA TYR A 46 14.27 7.74 2.04
C TYR A 46 14.11 8.77 0.91
N ASP A 47 13.20 8.53 -0.05
CA ASP A 47 12.95 9.37 -1.23
C ASP A 47 12.46 10.78 -0.87
N ASN A 48 11.62 10.89 0.17
CA ASN A 48 11.04 12.17 0.60
C ASN A 48 11.35 12.50 2.07
N LYS A 49 12.30 11.78 2.66
CA LYS A 49 12.79 11.95 4.03
C LYS A 49 11.64 11.96 5.05
N GLN A 50 10.75 10.98 4.96
CA GLN A 50 9.63 10.84 5.89
C GLN A 50 9.77 9.61 6.78
N TYR A 51 9.36 9.78 8.04
CA TYR A 51 9.05 8.69 8.95
C TYR A 51 7.54 8.47 8.93
N ARG A 52 7.08 7.24 8.69
CA ARG A 52 5.64 6.94 8.56
C ARG A 52 5.20 5.89 9.55
N GLU A 53 4.05 6.12 10.17
CA GLU A 53 3.39 5.17 11.06
C GLU A 53 2.10 4.70 10.41
N LEU A 54 1.85 3.40 10.43
CA LEU A 54 0.66 2.79 9.87
C LEU A 54 -0.13 2.10 10.98
N TYR A 55 -1.33 2.61 11.22
CA TYR A 55 -2.27 2.14 12.20
C TYR A 55 -3.46 1.46 11.52
N GLY A 56 -4.06 0.47 12.17
CA GLY A 56 -5.28 -0.18 11.69
C GLY A 56 -6.17 -0.61 12.84
N THR A 57 -7.50 -0.57 12.63
CA THR A 57 -8.47 -1.06 13.62
C THR A 57 -8.14 -2.50 14.02
N ALA A 58 -8.40 -2.83 15.29
CA ALA A 58 -8.02 -4.12 15.87
C ALA A 58 -8.64 -5.29 15.07
N GLU A 59 -9.90 -5.16 14.66
CA GLU A 59 -10.63 -6.14 13.88
C GLU A 59 -10.02 -6.35 12.49
N GLY A 60 -9.66 -5.25 11.80
CA GLY A 60 -9.04 -5.32 10.48
C GLY A 60 -7.65 -5.98 10.52
N VAL A 61 -6.83 -5.61 11.52
CA VAL A 61 -5.50 -6.19 11.73
C VAL A 61 -5.61 -7.66 12.11
N LYS A 62 -6.54 -8.02 12.99
CA LYS A 62 -6.80 -9.42 13.39
C LYS A 62 -7.22 -10.26 12.18
N ALA A 63 -8.17 -9.78 11.38
CA ALA A 63 -8.61 -10.47 10.17
C ALA A 63 -7.45 -10.72 9.19
N ALA A 64 -6.63 -9.70 8.93
CA ALA A 64 -5.47 -9.83 8.05
C ALA A 64 -4.44 -10.85 8.55
N ARG A 65 -4.14 -10.86 9.86
CA ARG A 65 -3.23 -11.85 10.49
C ARG A 65 -3.76 -13.27 10.37
N GLU A 66 -5.08 -13.44 10.52
CA GLU A 66 -5.78 -14.71 10.34
C GLU A 66 -5.98 -15.11 8.87
N GLY A 67 -5.58 -14.28 7.91
CA GLY A 67 -5.78 -14.52 6.48
C GLY A 67 -7.25 -14.44 6.04
N LYS A 68 -8.11 -13.80 6.83
CA LYS A 68 -9.53 -13.58 6.53
C LYS A 68 -9.71 -12.30 5.71
N PRO A 69 -10.82 -12.17 4.96
CA PRO A 69 -11.19 -10.92 4.30
C PRO A 69 -11.23 -9.76 5.30
N ILE A 70 -10.73 -8.58 4.88
CA ILE A 70 -10.78 -7.38 5.72
C ILE A 70 -12.25 -6.95 5.86
N PRO A 71 -12.78 -6.85 7.09
CA PRO A 71 -14.18 -6.53 7.32
C PRO A 71 -14.50 -5.05 7.03
N SER A 72 -15.76 -4.80 6.70
CA SER A 72 -16.36 -3.46 6.71
C SER A 72 -16.19 -2.81 8.09
N GLY A 73 -15.93 -1.50 8.11
CA GLY A 73 -15.55 -0.74 9.31
C GLY A 73 -14.05 -0.71 9.58
N THR A 74 -13.22 -1.37 8.76
CA THR A 74 -11.76 -1.26 8.89
C THR A 74 -11.30 0.14 8.47
N VAL A 75 -10.58 0.80 9.37
CA VAL A 75 -9.89 2.07 9.10
C VAL A 75 -8.38 1.81 9.15
N LEU A 76 -7.67 2.17 8.08
CA LEU A 76 -6.21 2.15 8.02
C LEU A 76 -5.71 3.59 7.93
N THR A 77 -4.91 3.99 8.90
CA THR A 77 -4.39 5.36 9.03
C THR A 77 -2.89 5.35 8.80
N LEU A 78 -2.42 6.13 7.83
CA LEU A 78 -1.00 6.41 7.63
C LEU A 78 -0.73 7.82 8.13
N VAL A 79 0.13 7.96 9.13
CA VAL A 79 0.60 9.24 9.65
C VAL A 79 1.99 9.53 9.08
N GLN A 80 2.16 10.68 8.45
CA GLN A 80 3.44 11.09 7.88
C GLN A 80 4.11 12.13 8.80
N TYR A 81 5.39 11.92 9.07
CA TYR A 81 6.25 12.88 9.76
C TYR A 81 7.47 13.17 8.88
N LYS A 82 8.04 14.35 9.03
CA LYS A 82 9.41 14.61 8.57
C LYS A 82 10.37 13.70 9.33
N ALA A 83 11.42 13.24 8.68
CA ALA A 83 12.60 12.74 9.39
C ALA A 83 13.42 13.93 9.90
N GLN A 84 14.03 13.80 11.07
CA GLN A 84 15.10 14.71 11.47
C GLN A 84 16.28 14.52 10.52
N VAL A 85 16.96 15.61 10.18
CA VAL A 85 18.10 15.59 9.26
C VAL A 85 19.33 16.23 9.89
N ASP A 86 20.51 15.76 9.51
CA ASP A 86 21.79 16.36 9.90
C ASP A 86 22.06 17.67 9.11
N ALA A 87 23.21 18.30 9.37
CA ALA A 87 23.61 19.53 8.69
C ALA A 87 23.78 19.37 7.16
N ALA A 88 24.02 18.15 6.67
CA ALA A 88 24.10 17.83 5.25
C ALA A 88 22.73 17.46 4.65
N GLY A 89 21.67 17.46 5.46
CA GLY A 89 20.31 17.12 5.04
C GLY A 89 20.05 15.61 4.95
N ASN A 90 20.94 14.75 5.48
CA ASN A 90 20.70 13.31 5.53
C ASN A 90 19.81 12.95 6.71
N PRO A 91 18.86 12.00 6.57
CA PRO A 91 18.07 11.54 7.70
C PRO A 91 18.92 10.99 8.84
N VAL A 92 18.73 11.52 10.04
CA VAL A 92 19.35 11.01 11.27
C VAL A 92 18.65 9.71 11.65
N LYS A 93 19.44 8.73 12.09
CA LYS A 93 18.94 7.40 12.46
C LYS A 93 19.11 7.12 13.95
N ASP A 94 18.17 6.36 14.51
CA ASP A 94 18.26 5.81 15.86
C ASP A 94 19.21 4.59 15.93
N VAL A 95 19.35 4.00 17.11
CA VAL A 95 20.21 2.82 17.36
C VAL A 95 19.80 1.58 16.56
N ASN A 96 18.55 1.53 16.06
CA ASN A 96 18.03 0.44 15.24
C ASN A 96 18.12 0.76 13.74
N GLY A 97 18.77 1.86 13.38
CA GLY A 97 18.91 2.31 11.99
C GLY A 97 17.65 2.93 11.39
N ARG A 98 16.63 3.25 12.19
CA ARG A 98 15.38 3.88 11.76
C ARG A 98 15.48 5.39 11.79
N PHE A 99 14.77 6.09 10.90
CA PHE A 99 14.74 7.56 10.93
C PHE A 99 14.22 8.07 12.27
N ILE A 100 14.85 9.13 12.80
CA ILE A 100 14.32 9.83 13.96
C ILE A 100 13.14 10.69 13.50
N LYS A 101 11.99 10.51 14.15
CA LYS A 101 10.74 11.23 13.88
C LYS A 101 10.88 12.72 14.20
N GLY A 102 10.42 13.58 13.28
CA GLY A 102 10.26 15.02 13.45
C GLY A 102 8.79 15.46 13.39
N ASP A 103 8.54 16.66 12.86
CA ASP A 103 7.19 17.25 12.80
C ASP A 103 6.22 16.46 11.92
N MET A 104 4.95 16.44 12.30
CA MET A 104 3.88 15.85 11.49
C MET A 104 3.69 16.64 10.18
N VAL A 105 3.57 15.90 9.09
CA VAL A 105 3.27 16.44 7.75
C VAL A 105 1.77 16.36 7.48
N GLY A 106 1.15 15.23 7.80
CA GLY A 106 -0.27 15.00 7.56
C GLY A 106 -0.67 13.55 7.83
N ILE A 107 -1.95 13.27 7.59
CA ILE A 107 -2.55 11.96 7.79
C ILE A 107 -3.32 11.59 6.53
N THR A 108 -3.11 10.37 6.03
CA THR A 108 -3.93 9.80 4.95
C THR A 108 -4.63 8.56 5.47
N VAL A 109 -5.90 8.42 5.15
CA VAL A 109 -6.78 7.38 5.68
C VAL A 109 -7.38 6.62 4.52
N MET A 110 -7.46 5.31 4.64
CA MET A 110 -8.37 4.51 3.82
C MET A 110 -9.34 3.77 4.72
N GLU A 111 -10.61 3.75 4.33
CA GLU A 111 -11.69 3.17 5.11
C GLU A 111 -12.57 2.30 4.22
N LYS A 112 -12.90 1.11 4.73
CA LYS A 112 -13.75 0.15 4.04
C LYS A 112 -15.15 0.17 4.63
N ARG A 113 -16.18 0.38 3.82
CA ARG A 113 -17.58 0.25 4.26
C ARG A 113 -18.43 -0.47 3.23
N THR A 114 -19.30 -1.34 3.74
CA THR A 114 -20.26 -2.08 2.90
C THR A 114 -21.10 -1.12 2.07
N GLY A 115 -21.12 -1.35 0.75
CA GLY A 115 -21.85 -0.54 -0.22
C GLY A 115 -21.08 0.67 -0.79
N TRP A 116 -19.90 1.01 -0.25
CA TRP A 116 -19.08 2.09 -0.80
C TRP A 116 -18.46 1.74 -2.16
N GLY A 117 -18.14 2.81 -2.88
CA GLY A 117 -17.46 2.77 -4.17
C GLY A 117 -18.33 2.35 -5.35
N THR A 118 -19.63 2.10 -5.15
CA THR A 118 -20.57 1.68 -6.20
C THR A 118 -20.83 2.79 -7.23
N GLU A 119 -20.55 4.04 -6.88
CA GLU A 119 -20.59 5.19 -7.79
C GLU A 119 -19.42 5.26 -8.78
N TYR A 120 -18.31 4.57 -8.52
CA TYR A 120 -17.15 4.63 -9.39
C TYR A 120 -17.21 3.53 -10.46
N PRO A 121 -16.78 3.80 -11.69
CA PRO A 121 -16.64 2.77 -12.71
C PRO A 121 -15.62 1.70 -12.30
N ASP A 122 -15.82 0.47 -12.76
CA ASP A 122 -15.01 -0.70 -12.37
C ASP A 122 -13.51 -0.56 -12.68
N ASP A 123 -13.13 0.27 -13.65
CA ASP A 123 -11.73 0.49 -14.05
C ASP A 123 -10.92 1.28 -13.01
N ILE A 124 -11.59 2.07 -12.16
CA ILE A 124 -10.97 2.85 -11.09
C ILE A 124 -11.40 2.42 -9.69
N ARG A 125 -12.55 1.75 -9.55
CA ARG A 125 -13.09 1.30 -8.27
C ARG A 125 -12.15 0.37 -7.52
N ASN A 126 -11.87 0.66 -6.25
CA ASN A 126 -11.06 -0.17 -5.35
C ASN A 126 -11.91 -0.96 -4.36
N GLY A 127 -12.91 -1.67 -4.89
CA GLY A 127 -13.89 -2.39 -4.08
C GLY A 127 -14.75 -1.43 -3.26
N GLU A 128 -14.66 -1.56 -1.94
CA GLU A 128 -15.43 -0.78 -0.95
C GLU A 128 -14.54 0.19 -0.16
N TRP A 129 -13.34 0.47 -0.67
CA TRP A 129 -12.38 1.38 -0.04
C TRP A 129 -12.53 2.81 -0.58
N GLU A 130 -12.66 3.74 0.36
CA GLU A 130 -12.48 5.17 0.11
C GLU A 130 -11.15 5.67 0.69
N TYR A 131 -10.73 6.85 0.23
CA TYR A 131 -9.47 7.47 0.64
C TYR A 131 -9.70 8.91 1.05
N SER A 132 -9.06 9.35 2.13
CA SER A 132 -9.08 10.74 2.58
C SER A 132 -7.72 11.19 3.07
N ALA A 133 -7.55 12.50 3.17
CA ALA A 133 -6.30 13.14 3.56
C ALA A 133 -6.60 14.34 4.46
N PHE A 134 -5.75 14.51 5.47
CA PHE A 134 -5.86 15.56 6.47
C PHE A 134 -4.50 16.23 6.67
N GLY A 135 -4.50 17.54 6.88
CA GLY A 135 -3.32 18.29 7.24
C GLY A 135 -2.80 17.93 8.64
N ALA A 136 -1.63 18.44 9.00
CA ALA A 136 -1.13 18.37 10.38
C ALA A 136 -2.05 19.09 11.38
N ASP A 137 -2.86 20.04 10.89
CA ASP A 137 -3.94 20.71 11.63
C ASP A 137 -5.23 19.89 11.73
N GLN A 138 -5.20 18.63 11.27
CA GLN A 138 -6.31 17.65 11.30
C GLN A 138 -7.49 18.00 10.40
N LYS A 139 -7.38 19.04 9.58
CA LYS A 139 -8.46 19.44 8.66
C LYS A 139 -8.38 18.63 7.38
N PHE A 140 -9.56 18.34 6.82
CA PHE A 140 -9.71 17.72 5.51
C PHE A 140 -8.94 18.51 4.44
N ASN A 141 -8.22 17.79 3.57
CA ASN A 141 -7.42 18.38 2.51
C ASN A 141 -8.12 18.25 1.16
N ASP A 142 -8.98 19.22 0.85
CA ASP A 142 -9.73 19.31 -0.42
C ASP A 142 -8.85 19.41 -1.68
N LYS A 143 -7.56 19.73 -1.52
CA LYS A 143 -6.58 19.85 -2.61
C LYS A 143 -5.84 18.54 -2.91
N ALA A 144 -6.08 17.46 -2.16
CA ALA A 144 -5.43 16.19 -2.41
C ALA A 144 -5.90 15.55 -3.74
N ASN A 145 -4.98 14.86 -4.44
CA ASN A 145 -5.32 14.16 -5.67
C ASN A 145 -5.90 12.76 -5.36
N TYR A 146 -7.20 12.71 -5.06
CA TYR A 146 -7.87 11.46 -4.69
C TYR A 146 -7.94 10.44 -5.83
N LYS A 147 -8.02 10.89 -7.09
CA LYS A 147 -7.96 10.00 -8.26
C LYS A 147 -6.66 9.18 -8.27
N ALA A 148 -5.54 9.80 -7.91
CA ALA A 148 -4.25 9.11 -7.81
C ALA A 148 -4.23 8.05 -6.71
N CYS A 149 -4.98 8.22 -5.61
CA CYS A 149 -5.13 7.18 -4.58
C CYS A 149 -5.77 5.92 -5.18
N PHE A 150 -6.89 6.08 -5.89
CA PHE A 150 -7.56 4.96 -6.54
C PHE A 150 -6.65 4.26 -7.55
N GLN A 151 -6.06 5.01 -8.47
CA GLN A 151 -5.20 4.47 -9.52
C GLN A 151 -3.95 3.76 -8.98
N CYS A 152 -3.34 4.28 -7.91
CA CYS A 152 -2.16 3.65 -7.30
C CYS A 152 -2.52 2.34 -6.59
N HIS A 153 -3.68 2.27 -5.95
CA HIS A 153 -4.13 1.09 -5.23
C HIS A 153 -4.79 0.04 -6.14
N LYS A 154 -5.34 0.42 -7.30
CA LYS A 154 -6.08 -0.46 -8.23
C LYS A 154 -5.32 -1.72 -8.67
N PRO A 155 -4.01 -1.67 -9.01
CA PRO A 155 -3.24 -2.87 -9.35
C PRO A 155 -3.13 -3.90 -8.22
N HIS A 156 -3.45 -3.52 -6.98
CA HIS A 156 -3.35 -4.35 -5.79
C HIS A 156 -4.66 -5.05 -5.41
N ALA A 157 -5.56 -5.30 -6.35
CA ALA A 157 -6.83 -5.99 -6.12
C ALA A 157 -6.66 -7.35 -5.41
N LYS A 158 -5.56 -8.08 -5.70
CA LYS A 158 -5.24 -9.36 -5.03
C LYS A 158 -4.87 -9.20 -3.55
N GLN A 159 -4.54 -7.99 -3.10
CA GLN A 159 -4.28 -7.65 -1.71
C GLN A 159 -5.42 -6.83 -1.10
N ASP A 160 -6.65 -6.95 -1.65
CA ASP A 160 -7.79 -6.14 -1.25
C ASP A 160 -7.47 -4.63 -1.26
N PHE A 161 -6.69 -4.21 -2.27
CA PHE A 161 -6.22 -2.84 -2.46
C PHE A 161 -5.34 -2.29 -1.32
N VAL A 162 -4.98 -3.09 -0.31
CA VAL A 162 -4.08 -2.68 0.78
C VAL A 162 -2.64 -3.02 0.38
N ILE A 163 -1.91 -2.04 -0.14
CA ILE A 163 -0.52 -2.21 -0.60
C ILE A 163 0.38 -2.75 0.55
N SER A 164 0.08 -2.36 1.79
CA SER A 164 0.76 -2.81 3.00
C SER A 164 0.22 -4.13 3.60
N LEU A 165 -0.61 -4.91 2.90
CA LEU A 165 -1.31 -6.07 3.46
C LEU A 165 -0.36 -7.07 4.14
N ALA A 166 0.81 -7.33 3.56
CA ALA A 166 1.80 -8.22 4.18
C ALA A 166 2.26 -7.70 5.55
N ARG A 167 2.46 -6.39 5.71
CA ARG A 167 2.79 -5.76 7.00
C ARG A 167 1.60 -5.80 7.95
N LEU A 168 0.39 -5.47 7.46
CA LEU A 168 -0.85 -5.55 8.24
C LEU A 168 -1.05 -6.96 8.84
N ALA A 169 -0.77 -7.99 8.04
CA ALA A 169 -0.85 -9.39 8.43
C ALA A 169 0.33 -9.88 9.28
N GLY A 170 1.35 -9.06 9.56
CA GLY A 170 2.57 -9.49 10.26
C GLY A 170 3.44 -10.49 9.49
N LYS A 171 3.30 -10.52 8.16
CA LYS A 171 3.99 -11.44 7.24
C LYS A 171 5.07 -10.76 6.39
N ALA A 172 5.27 -9.46 6.55
CA ALA A 172 6.34 -8.75 5.86
C ALA A 172 7.72 -9.15 6.43
N PRO A 173 8.73 -9.36 5.58
CA PRO A 173 10.07 -9.66 6.06
C PRO A 173 10.63 -8.49 6.87
N GLY A 174 10.98 -8.75 8.14
CA GLY A 174 11.57 -7.77 9.07
C GLY A 174 13.09 -7.65 8.96
N GLY A 175 13.75 -8.57 8.25
CA GLY A 175 15.20 -8.61 8.07
C GLY A 175 15.65 -8.40 6.62
N PRO A 176 16.94 -8.56 6.33
CA PRO A 176 17.47 -8.57 4.97
C PRO A 176 16.71 -9.60 4.12
N VAL A 177 16.19 -9.17 2.98
CA VAL A 177 15.59 -10.08 2.00
C VAL A 177 16.75 -10.71 1.26
N ALA A 178 16.91 -12.03 1.38
CA ALA A 178 17.88 -12.76 0.58
C ALA A 178 17.53 -12.54 -0.90
N MET A 179 18.42 -11.85 -1.61
CA MET A 179 18.33 -11.74 -3.06
C MET A 179 18.45 -13.15 -3.63
N LYS A 180 17.52 -13.54 -4.50
CA LYS A 180 17.72 -14.76 -5.28
C LYS A 180 18.91 -14.53 -6.22
N THR A 181 19.83 -15.49 -6.27
CA THR A 181 21.10 -15.38 -6.98
C THR A 181 21.08 -16.11 -8.32
N SER A 182 19.90 -16.33 -8.92
CA SER A 182 19.85 -16.95 -10.26
C SER A 182 20.40 -15.96 -11.28
N PRO A 183 20.97 -16.42 -12.41
CA PRO A 183 21.52 -15.54 -13.44
C PRO A 183 20.51 -14.50 -13.99
N ASN A 184 19.22 -14.78 -13.86
CA ASN A 184 18.13 -13.95 -14.36
C ASN A 184 17.46 -13.10 -13.25
N ASP A 185 18.01 -13.10 -12.04
CA ASP A 185 17.46 -12.34 -10.91
C ASP A 185 18.16 -10.98 -10.80
N VAL A 186 17.37 -9.93 -10.58
CA VAL A 186 17.84 -8.57 -10.32
C VAL A 186 17.36 -8.15 -8.94
N GLY A 187 18.26 -8.08 -7.98
CA GLY A 187 17.94 -7.50 -6.69
C GLY A 187 17.98 -5.98 -6.74
N ILE A 188 17.15 -5.33 -5.92
CA ILE A 188 17.13 -3.88 -5.74
C ILE A 188 17.64 -3.58 -4.34
N SER A 189 18.77 -2.88 -4.24
CA SER A 189 19.38 -2.52 -2.97
C SER A 189 20.19 -1.23 -3.13
N GLY A 190 20.17 -0.38 -2.11
CA GLY A 190 20.94 0.86 -2.08
C GLY A 190 20.58 1.80 -3.25
N PHE A 191 19.31 1.82 -3.67
CA PHE A 191 18.88 2.56 -4.86
C PHE A 191 19.61 2.15 -6.14
N ALA A 192 19.90 0.86 -6.31
CA ALA A 192 20.47 0.32 -7.54
C ALA A 192 19.82 -1.01 -7.95
N PHE A 193 19.81 -1.28 -9.26
CA PHE A 193 19.49 -2.61 -9.80
C PHE A 193 20.79 -3.43 -9.89
N GLY A 194 20.79 -4.61 -9.27
CA GLY A 194 21.96 -5.50 -9.18
C GLY A 194 21.62 -6.91 -9.65
N PRO A 195 22.26 -7.44 -10.70
CA PRO A 195 23.24 -6.76 -11.56
C PRO A 195 22.57 -5.66 -12.42
N GLY A 196 23.37 -4.68 -12.85
CA GLY A 196 22.87 -3.57 -13.69
C GLY A 196 22.47 -3.99 -15.12
N GLN A 197 22.98 -5.13 -15.59
CA GLN A 197 22.55 -5.80 -16.82
C GLN A 197 22.40 -7.29 -16.55
N VAL A 198 21.33 -7.88 -17.07
CA VAL A 198 21.13 -9.33 -17.13
C VAL A 198 21.03 -9.78 -18.58
N THR A 199 21.59 -10.95 -18.89
CA THR A 199 21.49 -11.57 -20.21
C THR A 199 20.64 -12.84 -20.09
N VAL A 200 19.60 -12.97 -20.93
CA VAL A 200 18.70 -14.13 -20.94
C VAL A 200 18.46 -14.63 -22.37
N ALA A 201 18.02 -15.88 -22.54
CA ALA A 201 17.56 -16.36 -23.85
C ALA A 201 16.13 -15.90 -24.14
N ALA A 202 15.77 -15.77 -25.41
CA ALA A 202 14.39 -15.52 -25.83
C ALA A 202 13.39 -16.49 -25.17
N GLY A 203 12.32 -15.95 -24.61
CA GLY A 203 11.28 -16.67 -23.86
C GLY A 203 11.57 -16.82 -22.37
N GLN A 204 12.76 -16.47 -21.88
CA GLN A 204 13.07 -16.55 -20.45
C GLN A 204 12.51 -15.38 -19.63
N TYR A 205 12.37 -15.66 -18.33
CA TYR A 205 11.92 -14.71 -17.32
C TYR A 205 13.10 -14.01 -16.65
N VAL A 206 12.91 -12.73 -16.33
CA VAL A 206 13.73 -11.97 -15.38
C VAL A 206 12.87 -11.66 -14.16
N THR A 207 13.45 -11.79 -12.97
CA THR A 207 12.76 -11.47 -11.70
C THR A 207 13.49 -10.36 -10.97
N TRP A 208 12.78 -9.27 -10.67
CA TRP A 208 13.27 -8.20 -9.81
C TRP A 208 12.78 -8.40 -8.39
N THR A 209 13.63 -8.28 -7.38
CA THR A 209 13.25 -8.37 -5.95
C THR A 209 13.69 -7.12 -5.20
N ASN A 210 12.76 -6.45 -4.52
CA ASN A 210 13.10 -5.29 -3.71
C ASN A 210 13.68 -5.68 -2.35
N GLY A 211 14.96 -5.38 -2.10
CA GLY A 211 15.62 -5.52 -0.80
C GLY A 211 15.63 -4.24 0.04
N ASP A 212 15.36 -3.07 -0.56
CA ASP A 212 15.32 -1.78 0.12
C ASP A 212 14.04 -1.60 0.95
N ASP A 213 14.14 -0.77 1.99
CA ASP A 213 12.96 -0.25 2.69
C ASP A 213 12.15 0.72 1.80
N SER A 214 12.84 1.39 0.87
CA SER A 214 12.24 2.28 -0.13
C SER A 214 11.43 1.48 -1.17
N PRO A 215 10.21 1.92 -1.52
CA PRO A 215 9.46 1.33 -2.61
C PRO A 215 10.15 1.54 -3.96
N HIS A 216 10.11 0.56 -4.86
CA HIS A 216 10.66 0.66 -6.22
C HIS A 216 9.66 0.15 -7.27
N GLN A 217 9.87 0.47 -8.54
CA GLN A 217 9.01 0.02 -9.64
C GLN A 217 9.87 -0.21 -10.88
N VAL A 218 9.67 -1.30 -11.61
CA VAL A 218 10.38 -1.53 -12.89
C VAL A 218 9.57 -0.90 -14.01
N THR A 219 10.17 0.03 -14.76
CA THR A 219 9.55 0.70 -15.92
C THR A 219 10.43 0.53 -17.16
N LEU A 220 9.92 -0.13 -18.19
CA LEU A 220 10.62 -0.25 -19.47
C LEU A 220 10.58 1.08 -20.21
N THR A 221 11.74 1.55 -20.66
CA THR A 221 11.88 2.91 -21.18
C THR A 221 11.20 3.10 -22.54
N GLN A 222 11.25 2.08 -23.41
CA GLN A 222 10.67 2.17 -24.74
C GLN A 222 9.15 1.99 -24.74
N SER A 223 8.63 0.94 -24.08
CA SER A 223 7.19 0.66 -24.06
C SER A 223 6.43 1.43 -22.99
N GLN A 224 7.12 2.04 -22.02
CA GLN A 224 6.54 2.65 -20.82
C GLN A 224 5.71 1.68 -19.96
N GLU A 225 5.84 0.38 -20.21
CA GLU A 225 5.22 -0.68 -19.40
C GLU A 225 5.82 -0.65 -17.98
N ARG A 226 4.96 -0.77 -16.96
CA ARG A 226 5.35 -0.68 -15.55
C ARG A 226 4.92 -1.90 -14.77
N SER A 227 5.77 -2.35 -13.85
CA SER A 227 5.38 -3.27 -12.80
C SER A 227 4.44 -2.58 -11.80
N ALA A 228 3.85 -3.35 -10.88
CA ALA A 228 3.35 -2.78 -9.62
C ALA A 228 4.51 -2.16 -8.81
N VAL A 229 4.17 -1.28 -7.85
CA VAL A 229 5.16 -0.81 -6.87
C VAL A 229 5.56 -1.98 -5.97
N LEU A 230 6.86 -2.26 -5.93
CA LEU A 230 7.50 -3.28 -5.12
C LEU A 230 7.90 -2.69 -3.77
N LEU A 231 7.25 -3.15 -2.71
CA LEU A 231 7.73 -2.96 -1.34
C LEU A 231 8.84 -3.96 -1.00
N LYS A 232 9.57 -3.73 0.10
CA LYS A 232 10.58 -4.68 0.61
C LYS A 232 10.06 -6.12 0.62
N GLY A 233 10.82 -7.02 0.01
CA GLY A 233 10.54 -8.44 -0.14
C GLY A 233 9.66 -8.80 -1.33
N GLN A 234 8.99 -7.83 -1.96
CA GLN A 234 8.15 -8.09 -3.13
C GLN A 234 9.00 -8.23 -4.38
N SER A 235 8.48 -8.99 -5.34
CA SER A 235 9.13 -9.25 -6.62
C SER A 235 8.20 -9.01 -7.80
N HIS A 236 8.79 -8.67 -8.94
CA HIS A 236 8.14 -8.63 -10.24
C HIS A 236 8.85 -9.61 -11.17
N THR A 237 8.10 -10.36 -11.98
CA THR A 237 8.67 -11.28 -12.96
C THR A 237 8.07 -10.99 -14.33
N ARG A 238 8.91 -10.93 -15.37
CA ARG A 238 8.51 -10.66 -16.76
C ARG A 238 9.28 -11.56 -17.72
N ALA A 239 8.57 -12.10 -18.72
CA ALA A 239 9.17 -12.83 -19.83
C ALA A 239 9.59 -11.87 -20.95
N PHE A 240 10.68 -12.20 -21.65
CA PHE A 240 11.15 -11.45 -22.80
C PHE A 240 11.20 -12.35 -24.04
N ALA A 241 10.31 -12.11 -25.00
CA ALA A 241 10.09 -13.03 -26.12
C ALA A 241 10.99 -12.77 -27.34
N ALA A 242 11.39 -11.52 -27.59
CA ALA A 242 12.16 -11.15 -28.77
C ALA A 242 13.62 -10.82 -28.41
N PRO A 243 14.61 -11.23 -29.22
CA PRO A 243 15.99 -10.79 -29.06
C PRO A 243 16.11 -9.26 -29.13
N GLY A 244 17.04 -8.70 -28.35
CA GLY A 244 17.28 -7.27 -28.28
C GLY A 244 17.66 -6.79 -26.88
N VAL A 245 17.89 -5.48 -26.76
CA VAL A 245 18.21 -4.83 -25.49
C VAL A 245 17.00 -4.06 -25.00
N TYR A 246 16.57 -4.37 -23.78
CA TYR A 246 15.44 -3.74 -23.11
C TYR A 246 15.95 -2.90 -21.94
N ASP A 247 16.03 -1.60 -22.15
CA ASP A 247 16.37 -0.66 -21.08
C ASP A 247 15.18 -0.45 -20.15
N TYR A 248 15.47 -0.34 -18.84
CA TYR A 248 14.49 -0.04 -17.83
C TYR A 248 15.04 0.91 -16.77
N SER A 249 14.13 1.55 -16.05
CA SER A 249 14.43 2.47 -14.95
C SER A 249 13.50 2.26 -13.77
N CYS A 250 13.85 2.80 -12.61
CA CYS A 250 12.93 2.84 -11.49
C CYS A 250 11.90 3.96 -11.70
N GLY A 251 10.61 3.61 -11.78
CA GLY A 251 9.53 4.58 -11.99
C GLY A 251 9.38 5.61 -10.86
N LEU A 252 9.93 5.31 -9.67
CA LEU A 252 9.93 6.20 -8.50
C LEU A 252 11.27 6.94 -8.31
N HIS A 253 12.35 6.42 -8.90
CA HIS A 253 13.71 6.92 -8.75
C HIS A 253 14.42 6.91 -10.12
N PRO A 254 14.22 7.95 -10.95
CA PRO A 254 14.62 7.91 -12.37
C PRO A 254 16.13 7.71 -12.64
N ASN A 255 16.97 7.95 -11.63
CA ASN A 255 18.42 7.73 -11.71
C ASN A 255 18.80 6.23 -11.64
N MET A 256 17.91 5.37 -11.15
CA MET A 256 18.13 3.93 -11.14
C MET A 256 17.84 3.36 -12.52
N LYS A 257 18.84 2.75 -13.15
CA LYS A 257 18.74 2.21 -14.51
C LYS A 257 19.31 0.80 -14.56
N GLY A 258 18.78 0.00 -15.48
CA GLY A 258 19.33 -1.31 -15.83
C GLY A 258 18.89 -1.73 -17.22
N SER A 259 19.41 -2.86 -17.70
CA SER A 259 19.05 -3.42 -19.00
C SER A 259 18.89 -4.94 -18.96
N VAL A 260 17.99 -5.47 -19.80
CA VAL A 260 17.92 -6.91 -20.11
C VAL A 260 18.40 -7.10 -21.55
N GLU A 261 19.46 -7.85 -21.74
CA GLU A 261 19.90 -8.32 -23.06
C GLU A 261 19.25 -9.69 -23.33
N VAL A 262 18.53 -9.81 -24.44
CA VAL A 262 17.87 -11.05 -24.86
C VAL A 262 18.58 -11.58 -26.09
N LYS A 263 19.11 -12.80 -25.97
CA LYS A 263 19.83 -13.51 -27.03
C LYS A 263 18.94 -14.54 -27.72
#